data_AF-A0A2N0NCK3-F1
#
_entry.id   AF-A0A2N0NCK3-F1
#
_cell.length_a   1.000
_cell.length_b   1.000
_cell.length_c   1.000
_cell.angle_alpha   90.00
_cell.angle_beta   90.00
_cell.angle_gamma   90.00
#
_symmetry.space_group_name_H-M   'P 1'
#
loop_
_entity.id
_entity.type
_entity.pdbx_description
1 polymer ?
#
loop_
_entity_poly.entity_id
_entity_poly.type
_entity_poly.pdbx_seq_one_letter_code
_entity_poly.pdbx_strand_id
1 'polypeptide(L)'
;SALWLEGPRWIWDDGAQEWTRAGPTHVALKRLDNSLNISSSYIDQVKTYHKCLQSASLAETFGITKDPTSNYMIVMKYYENGDLYQYLDRSNGILSWRDMIDMLWGIAGGLERIHDESK
;
A
#
# COMPACT_ATOMS: atom_id res chain seq x y z
N SER A 1 -12.92 1.49 -4.59
CA SER A 1 -12.46 0.64 -3.47
C SER A 1 -13.16 -0.70 -3.54
N ALA A 2 -12.70 -1.67 -2.77
CA ALA A 2 -13.39 -2.95 -2.53
C ALA A 2 -13.45 -3.20 -1.02
N LEU A 3 -14.41 -4.01 -0.58
CA LEU A 3 -14.49 -4.48 0.81
C LEU A 3 -13.94 -5.89 0.89
N TRP A 4 -12.86 -6.08 1.64
CA TRP A 4 -12.33 -7.40 1.96
C TRP A 4 -12.92 -7.86 3.29
N LEU A 5 -13.94 -8.74 3.24
CA LEU A 5 -14.73 -9.15 4.40
C LEU A 5 -13.89 -9.77 5.52
N GLU A 6 -12.97 -10.66 5.18
CA GLU A 6 -12.06 -11.27 6.16
C GLU A 6 -10.92 -10.32 6.54
N GLY A 7 -10.51 -9.43 5.64
CA GLY A 7 -9.37 -8.55 5.85
C GLY A 7 -7.99 -9.24 5.85
N PRO A 8 -6.93 -8.45 6.05
CA PRO A 8 -5.57 -8.96 6.10
C PRO A 8 -5.33 -9.85 7.31
N ARG A 9 -4.32 -10.73 7.19
CA ARG A 9 -3.77 -11.44 8.35
C ARG A 9 -3.13 -10.43 9.29
N TRP A 10 -3.38 -10.58 10.58
CA TRP A 10 -3.03 -9.58 11.59
C TRP A 10 -2.09 -10.13 12.65
N ILE A 11 -2.58 -11.02 13.52
CA ILE A 11 -1.82 -11.62 14.62
C ILE A 11 -1.81 -13.14 14.49
N TRP A 12 -0.66 -13.77 14.74
CA TRP A 12 -0.56 -15.22 14.87
C TRP A 12 -1.15 -15.66 16.21
N ASP A 13 -2.09 -16.60 16.18
CA ASP A 13 -2.65 -17.25 17.36
C ASP A 13 -1.94 -18.59 17.59
N ASP A 14 -1.11 -18.65 18.63
CA ASP A 14 -0.36 -19.85 18.98
C ASP A 14 -1.26 -21.02 19.43
N GLY A 15 -2.43 -20.73 20.01
CA GLY A 15 -3.36 -21.76 20.47
C GLY A 15 -4.11 -22.43 19.31
N ALA A 16 -4.53 -21.63 18.33
CA ALA A 16 -5.19 -22.12 17.12
C ALA A 16 -4.21 -22.59 16.03
N GLN A 17 -2.93 -22.21 16.11
CA GLN A 17 -1.92 -22.39 15.05
C GLN A 17 -2.35 -21.75 13.73
N GLU A 18 -3.02 -20.59 13.81
CA GLU A 18 -3.58 -19.90 12.66
C GLU A 18 -3.35 -18.38 12.76
N TRP A 19 -3.33 -17.71 11.61
CA TRP A 19 -3.32 -16.25 11.56
C TRP A 19 -4.74 -15.71 11.74
N THR A 20 -4.95 -14.95 12.80
CA THR A 20 -6.15 -14.13 12.97
C THR A 20 -6.25 -13.09 11.86
N ARG A 21 -7.49 -12.72 11.58
CA ARG A 21 -7.91 -11.80 10.53
C ARG A 21 -8.33 -10.47 11.15
N ALA A 22 -7.99 -9.36 10.52
CA ALA A 22 -8.38 -8.03 11.00
C ALA A 22 -9.90 -7.75 10.86
N GLY A 23 -10.62 -8.56 10.08
CA GLY A 23 -12.03 -8.36 9.77
C GLY A 23 -12.24 -7.39 8.60
N PRO A 24 -13.49 -6.94 8.35
CA PRO A 24 -13.85 -6.19 7.17
C PRO A 24 -12.98 -4.95 6.96
N THR A 25 -12.23 -4.92 5.87
CA THR A 25 -11.25 -3.85 5.57
C THR A 25 -11.48 -3.29 4.17
N HIS A 26 -11.52 -1.96 4.04
CA HIS A 26 -11.56 -1.30 2.73
C HIS A 26 -10.17 -1.32 2.08
N VAL A 27 -10.12 -1.80 0.84
CA VAL A 27 -8.89 -1.94 0.06
C VAL A 27 -9.02 -1.27 -1.31
N ALA A 28 -7.89 -0.87 -1.86
CA ALA A 28 -7.77 -0.57 -3.29
C ALA A 28 -7.05 -1.73 -3.98
N LEU A 29 -7.51 -2.07 -5.19
CA LEU A 29 -6.91 -3.08 -6.05
C LEU A 29 -6.29 -2.36 -7.24
N LYS A 30 -4.96 -2.38 -7.33
CA LYS A 30 -4.23 -1.82 -8.47
C LYS A 30 -3.88 -2.95 -9.43
N ARG A 31 -4.62 -3.04 -10.53
CA ARG A 31 -4.41 -4.04 -11.58
C ARG A 31 -3.16 -3.71 -12.40
N LEU A 32 -2.39 -4.74 -12.73
CA LEU A 32 -1.25 -4.68 -13.63
C LEU A 32 -1.67 -5.33 -14.94
N ASP A 33 -1.99 -4.52 -15.95
CA ASP A 33 -2.42 -5.02 -17.25
C ASP A 33 -1.26 -5.72 -17.99
N ASN A 34 -1.59 -6.73 -18.81
CA ASN A 34 -0.63 -7.56 -19.54
C ASN A 34 0.41 -8.23 -18.65
N SER A 35 0.05 -8.53 -17.41
CA SER A 35 0.99 -8.99 -16.40
C SER A 35 1.39 -10.48 -16.53
N LEU A 36 0.85 -11.16 -17.55
CA LEU A 36 1.23 -12.52 -17.93
C LEU A 36 2.67 -12.62 -18.46
N ASN A 37 3.20 -11.52 -19.01
CA ASN A 37 4.57 -11.42 -19.54
C ASN A 37 5.46 -10.53 -18.67
N ILE A 38 5.21 -10.49 -17.35
CA ILE A 38 6.07 -9.74 -16.43
C ILE A 38 7.47 -10.36 -16.39
N SER A 39 8.50 -9.53 -16.53
CA SER A 39 9.89 -9.94 -16.38
C SER A 39 10.21 -10.29 -14.91
N SER A 40 11.16 -11.20 -14.71
CA SER A 40 11.70 -11.48 -13.37
C SER A 40 12.20 -10.22 -12.67
N SER A 41 12.84 -9.31 -13.41
CA SER A 41 13.32 -8.02 -12.88
C SER A 41 12.22 -7.15 -12.29
N TYR A 42 11.01 -7.18 -12.85
CA TYR A 42 9.88 -6.42 -12.31
C TYR A 42 9.32 -7.09 -11.05
N ILE A 43 9.29 -8.43 -10.98
CA ILE A 43 8.95 -9.15 -9.74
C ILE A 43 9.94 -8.80 -8.62
N ASP A 44 11.23 -8.72 -8.94
CA ASP A 44 12.26 -8.36 -7.96
C ASP A 44 12.08 -6.91 -7.48
N GLN A 45 11.72 -5.97 -8.36
CA GLN A 45 11.36 -4.61 -7.96
C GLN A 45 10.15 -4.58 -7.02
N VAL A 46 9.11 -5.38 -7.28
CA VAL A 46 7.93 -5.46 -6.41
C VAL A 46 8.29 -6.04 -5.04
N LYS A 47 9.19 -7.04 -4.98
CA LYS A 47 9.71 -7.58 -3.71
C LYS A 47 10.52 -6.55 -2.94
N THR A 48 11.39 -5.80 -3.60
CA THR A 48 12.15 -4.70 -2.97
C THR A 48 11.21 -3.63 -2.46
N TYR A 49 10.21 -3.24 -3.26
CA TYR A 49 9.18 -2.31 -2.84
C TYR A 49 8.43 -2.82 -1.60
N HIS A 50 8.07 -4.11 -1.55
CA HIS A 50 7.43 -4.72 -0.38
C HIS A 50 8.27 -4.63 0.91
N LYS A 51 9.60 -4.72 0.82
CA LYS A 51 10.49 -4.49 1.98
C LYS A 51 10.38 -3.05 2.50
N CYS A 52 10.29 -2.07 1.60
CA CYS A 52 10.13 -0.66 1.98
C CYS A 52 8.78 -0.39 2.67
N LEU A 53 7.72 -1.16 2.34
CA LEU A 53 6.34 -0.93 2.78
C LEU A 53 6.10 -1.20 4.29
N GLN A 54 7.10 -1.63 5.04
CA GLN A 54 7.02 -1.76 6.51
C GLN A 54 7.15 -0.41 7.26
N SER A 55 7.28 0.71 6.53
CA SER A 55 7.31 2.06 7.09
C SER A 55 5.93 2.73 7.09
N ALA A 56 5.60 3.43 8.18
CA ALA A 56 4.35 4.21 8.30
C ALA A 56 4.22 5.33 7.25
N SER A 57 5.33 5.71 6.60
CA SER A 57 5.39 6.77 5.58
C SER A 57 5.02 6.30 4.16
N LEU A 58 4.83 5.00 3.95
CA LEU A 58 4.51 4.42 2.63
C LEU A 58 3.09 3.87 2.59
N ALA A 59 2.53 3.80 1.38
CA ALA A 59 1.17 3.30 1.17
C ALA A 59 1.09 1.82 1.57
N GLU A 60 0.31 1.51 2.61
CA GLU A 60 0.25 0.17 3.17
C GLU A 60 -0.24 -0.85 2.12
N THR A 61 0.53 -1.92 1.95
CA THR A 61 0.29 -2.95 0.94
C THR A 61 0.12 -4.30 1.62
N PHE A 62 -1.03 -4.93 1.41
CA PHE A 62 -1.39 -6.20 2.04
C PHE A 62 -0.87 -7.42 1.25
N GLY A 63 -0.59 -7.26 -0.05
CA GLY A 63 -0.01 -8.32 -0.87
C GLY A 63 -0.40 -8.24 -2.34
N ILE A 64 -0.33 -9.40 -3.00
CA ILE A 64 -0.60 -9.57 -4.44
C ILE A 64 -1.69 -10.63 -4.62
N THR A 65 -2.61 -10.39 -5.54
CA THR A 65 -3.64 -11.34 -5.99
C THR A 65 -3.70 -11.39 -7.52
N LYS A 66 -4.62 -12.17 -8.08
CA LYS A 66 -4.93 -12.19 -9.52
C LYS A 66 -6.41 -11.90 -9.75
N ASP A 67 -6.70 -11.23 -10.85
CA ASP A 67 -8.07 -11.07 -11.33
C ASP A 67 -8.52 -12.32 -12.12
N PRO A 68 -9.80 -12.41 -12.52
CA PRO A 68 -10.29 -13.53 -13.32
C PRO A 68 -9.60 -13.70 -14.69
N THR A 69 -8.95 -12.66 -15.21
CA THR A 69 -8.16 -12.70 -16.46
C THR A 69 -6.71 -13.11 -16.24
N SER A 70 -6.37 -13.57 -15.02
CA SER A 70 -5.01 -13.92 -14.59
C SER A 70 -4.00 -12.77 -14.56
N ASN A 71 -4.47 -11.53 -14.62
CA ASN A 71 -3.63 -10.36 -14.41
C ASN A 71 -3.38 -10.17 -12.91
N TYR A 72 -2.13 -9.93 -12.52
CA TYR A 72 -1.74 -9.60 -11.16
C TYR A 72 -2.36 -8.27 -10.72
N MET A 73 -2.73 -8.20 -9.44
CA MET A 73 -3.21 -7.00 -8.77
C MET A 73 -2.49 -6.82 -7.44
N ILE A 74 -2.14 -5.58 -7.11
CA ILE A 74 -1.61 -5.21 -5.80
C ILE A 74 -2.79 -4.85 -4.91
N VAL A 75 -2.87 -5.48 -3.74
CA VAL A 75 -3.88 -5.20 -2.70
C VAL A 75 -3.28 -4.21 -1.71
N MET A 76 -3.87 -3.03 -1.60
CA MET A 76 -3.37 -1.94 -0.75
C MET A 76 -4.48 -1.34 0.09
N LYS A 77 -4.10 -0.64 1.17
CA LYS A 77 -5.02 0.14 1.99
C LYS A 77 -5.76 1.16 1.11
N TYR A 78 -7.07 1.25 1.31
CA TYR A 78 -7.84 2.31 0.70
C TYR A 78 -7.68 3.60 1.52
N TYR A 79 -7.26 4.68 0.85
CA TYR A 79 -7.18 6.01 1.44
C TYR A 79 -8.37 6.84 0.98
N GLU A 80 -9.28 7.16 1.89
CA GLU A 80 -10.55 7.84 1.60
C GLU A 80 -10.34 9.27 1.06
N ASN A 81 -9.23 9.90 1.46
CA ASN A 81 -8.84 11.24 1.02
C ASN A 81 -8.27 11.28 -0.41
N GLY A 82 -8.12 10.13 -1.06
CA GLY A 82 -7.56 10.04 -2.41
C GLY A 82 -6.05 10.29 -2.43
N ASP A 83 -5.56 10.73 -3.59
CA ASP A 83 -4.16 11.17 -3.73
C ASP A 83 -3.93 12.59 -3.19
N LEU A 84 -2.66 12.97 -3.05
CA LEU A 84 -2.27 14.28 -2.52
C LEU A 84 -2.82 15.45 -3.34
N TYR A 85 -2.91 15.32 -4.68
CA TYR A 85 -3.46 16.39 -5.52
C TYR A 85 -4.96 16.56 -5.28
N GLN A 86 -5.71 15.47 -5.21
CA GLN A 86 -7.13 15.49 -4.87
C GLN A 86 -7.38 16.05 -3.48
N TYR A 87 -6.54 15.68 -2.51
CA TYR A 87 -6.64 16.21 -1.15
C TYR A 87 -6.40 17.73 -1.12
N LEU A 88 -5.36 18.21 -1.81
CA LEU A 88 -5.04 19.64 -1.90
C LEU A 88 -6.13 20.43 -2.64
N ASP A 89 -6.70 19.87 -3.71
CA ASP A 89 -7.79 20.50 -4.45
C ASP A 89 -9.04 20.68 -3.56
N ARG A 90 -9.41 19.63 -2.81
CA ARG A 90 -10.54 19.67 -1.86
C ARG A 90 -10.32 20.61 -0.68
N SER A 91 -9.07 20.81 -0.26
CA SER A 91 -8.73 21.79 0.80
C SER A 91 -8.57 23.21 0.25
N ASN A 92 -8.79 23.44 -1.05
CA ASN A 92 -8.49 24.69 -1.74
C ASN A 92 -7.02 25.14 -1.56
N GLY A 93 -6.12 24.19 -1.33
CA GLY A 93 -4.72 24.44 -0.99
C GLY A 93 -4.52 25.09 0.39
N ILE A 94 -5.58 25.24 1.20
CA ILE A 94 -5.52 25.83 2.52
C ILE A 94 -5.17 24.74 3.52
N LEU A 95 -3.93 24.77 3.99
CA LEU A 95 -3.39 23.85 4.98
C LEU A 95 -2.76 24.63 6.12
N SER A 96 -2.80 24.10 7.34
CA SER A 96 -2.01 24.68 8.41
C SER A 96 -0.52 24.43 8.14
N TRP A 97 0.35 25.32 8.63
CA TRP A 97 1.80 25.12 8.57
C TRP A 97 2.23 23.79 9.16
N ARG A 98 1.54 23.35 10.22
CA ARG A 98 1.78 22.05 10.84
C ARG A 98 1.48 20.90 9.87
N ASP A 99 0.32 20.91 9.22
CA ASP A 99 -0.06 19.85 8.27
C ASP A 99 0.92 19.79 7.10
N MET A 100 1.36 20.94 6.58
CA MET A 100 2.38 21.00 5.53
C MET A 100 3.70 20.36 5.97
N ILE A 101 4.19 20.69 7.17
CA ILE A 101 5.43 20.12 7.71
C ILE A 101 5.28 18.61 7.92
N ASP A 102 4.16 18.16 8.50
CA ASP A 102 3.90 16.75 8.76
C ASP A 102 3.86 15.93 7.44
N MET A 103 3.22 16.47 6.39
CA MET A 103 3.22 15.83 5.06
C MET A 103 4.61 15.80 4.43
N LEU A 104 5.37 16.90 4.47
CA LEU A 104 6.73 16.94 3.92
C LEU A 104 7.66 15.98 4.65
N TRP A 105 7.56 15.90 5.98
CA TRP A 105 8.35 14.96 6.77
C TRP A 105 7.97 13.51 6.44
N GLY A 106 6.67 13.21 6.30
CA GLY A 106 6.20 11.90 5.84
C GLY A 106 6.80 11.49 4.49
N ILE A 107 6.75 12.39 3.49
CA ILE A 107 7.31 12.16 2.15
C ILE A 107 8.83 11.96 2.21
N ALA A 108 9.54 12.83 2.93
CA ALA A 108 11.00 12.75 3.07
C ALA A 108 11.44 11.42 3.73
N GLY A 109 10.78 11.02 4.81
CA GLY A 109 11.07 9.75 5.48
C GLY A 109 10.73 8.51 4.63
N GLY A 110 9.68 8.59 3.80
CA GLY A 110 9.38 7.56 2.82
C GLY A 110 10.47 7.42 1.75
N LEU A 111 10.97 8.55 1.24
CA LEU A 111 12.05 8.59 0.25
C LEU A 111 13.39 8.10 0.82
N GLU A 112 13.75 8.52 2.04
CA GLU A 112 14.93 8.05 2.75
C GLU A 112 14.93 6.53 2.89
N ARG A 113 13.79 5.95 3.32
CA ARG A 113 13.65 4.49 3.44
C ARG A 113 13.85 3.77 2.11
N ILE A 114 13.23 4.28 1.03
CA ILE A 114 13.41 3.69 -0.31
C ILE A 114 14.89 3.74 -0.71
N HIS A 115 15.56 4.85 -0.43
CA HIS A 115 16.97 5.02 -0.78
C HIS A 115 17.87 4.03 -0.03
N ASP A 116 17.61 3.78 1.25
CA ASP A 116 18.42 2.85 2.05
C ASP A 116 18.21 1.37 1.70
N GLU A 117 16.99 0.96 1.36
CA GLU A 117 16.68 -0.42 0.93
C GLU A 117 17.10 -0.71 -0.53
N SER A 118 17.46 0.33 -1.28
CA SER A 118 17.94 0.22 -2.67
C SER A 118 19.47 0.12 -2.78
N LYS A 119 20.20 0.15 -1.65
CA LYS A 119 21.65 -0.08 -1.57
C LYS A 119 21.94 -1.57 -1.36
#